data_AF-E3T872-F1
#
_entry.id   AF-E3T872-F1
#
_cell.length_a   1.000
_cell.length_b   1.000
_cell.length_c   1.000
_cell.angle_alpha   90.00
_cell.angle_beta   90.00
_cell.angle_gamma   90.00
#
_symmetry.space_group_name_H-M   'P 1'
#
loop_
_entity.id
_entity.type
_entity.pdbx_description
1 polymer ?
#
loop_
_entity_poly.entity_id
_entity_poly.type
_entity_poly.pdbx_seq_one_letter_code
_entity_poly.pdbx_strand_id
1 'polypeptide(L)'
;EAMAIGRSFEEAFQKALRMVDENVTGFDPNLMKVVDDELEQPTDKRMYVLAAALKANYSVDRLYELTKIDRWFLNKLKNIIDLTIKLEKMEDSNVSEDVLRKAKQLGFSDKQIAACVKSTELAIRKQRQEMKVLPFVKQIDTVAGEWPASTNYLFMTYNAAEHDVDFPGQYTMVIGSGVYRIGSSVEFDWCACGCLRELRKLGRKTIVVNYNPET
;
A
#
# COMPACT_ATOMS: atom_id res chain seq x y z
N GLU A 1 1.05 -7.10 13.95
CA GLU A 1 1.12 -7.33 12.47
C GLU A 1 0.44 -6.20 11.70
N ALA A 2 0.32 -6.26 10.36
CA ALA A 2 -0.38 -5.26 9.54
C ALA A 2 -1.34 -5.89 8.53
N MET A 3 -2.46 -5.24 8.24
CA MET A 3 -3.40 -5.67 7.20
C MET A 3 -3.69 -4.54 6.21
N ALA A 4 -3.54 -4.84 4.92
CA ALA A 4 -3.86 -3.93 3.84
C ALA A 4 -4.89 -4.51 2.88
N ILE A 5 -5.73 -3.64 2.31
CA ILE A 5 -6.79 -4.02 1.37
C ILE A 5 -6.56 -3.30 0.03
N GLY A 6 -6.67 -4.07 -1.05
CA GLY A 6 -6.57 -3.61 -2.43
C GLY A 6 -7.35 -4.56 -3.34
N ARG A 7 -7.69 -4.11 -4.55
CA ARG A 7 -8.40 -4.96 -5.55
C ARG A 7 -7.43 -5.64 -6.54
N SER A 8 -6.14 -5.48 -6.32
CA SER A 8 -5.07 -6.27 -6.95
C SER A 8 -4.11 -6.73 -5.86
N PHE A 9 -3.42 -7.85 -6.11
CA PHE A 9 -2.40 -8.34 -5.18
C PHE A 9 -1.30 -7.30 -4.99
N GLU A 10 -0.83 -6.70 -6.09
CA GLU A 10 0.24 -5.71 -6.08
C GLU A 10 -0.13 -4.49 -5.23
N GLU A 11 -1.38 -4.02 -5.34
CA GLU A 11 -1.89 -2.90 -4.55
C GLU A 11 -1.90 -3.22 -3.05
N ALA A 12 -2.48 -4.37 -2.67
CA ALA A 12 -2.57 -4.78 -1.28
C ALA A 12 -1.18 -5.02 -0.69
N PHE A 13 -0.31 -5.71 -1.43
CA PHE A 13 1.06 -6.05 -1.01
C PHE A 13 1.91 -4.80 -0.75
N GLN A 14 1.95 -3.84 -1.68
CA GLN A 14 2.75 -2.63 -1.48
C GLN A 14 2.21 -1.74 -0.36
N LYS A 15 0.89 -1.71 -0.14
CA LYS A 15 0.30 -1.05 1.03
C LYS A 15 0.74 -1.71 2.32
N ALA A 16 0.68 -3.05 2.39
CA ALA A 16 1.08 -3.80 3.58
C ALA A 16 2.56 -3.55 3.93
N LEU A 17 3.47 -3.55 2.94
CA LEU A 17 4.88 -3.24 3.18
C LEU A 17 5.10 -1.86 3.81
N ARG A 18 4.39 -0.83 3.33
CA ARG A 18 4.45 0.53 3.90
C ARG A 18 3.86 0.63 5.31
N MET A 19 2.93 -0.26 5.66
CA MET A 19 2.30 -0.29 6.98
C MET A 19 3.21 -0.92 8.03
N VAL A 20 4.11 -1.82 7.64
CA VAL A 20 5.02 -2.52 8.55
C VAL A 20 6.19 -1.64 8.99
N ASP A 21 6.80 -0.90 8.07
CA ASP A 21 7.97 -0.05 8.34
C ASP A 21 7.83 1.32 7.67
N GLU A 22 7.92 2.38 8.47
CA GLU A 22 7.81 3.77 8.04
C GLU A 22 8.92 4.22 7.09
N ASN A 23 10.06 3.52 7.09
CA ASN A 23 11.18 3.79 6.19
C ASN A 23 11.00 3.12 4.82
N VAL A 24 10.09 2.16 4.72
CA VAL A 24 9.85 1.38 3.51
C VAL A 24 8.73 2.01 2.71
N THR A 25 9.01 2.35 1.46
CA THR A 25 8.05 3.05 0.60
C THR A 25 7.19 2.11 -0.26
N GLY A 26 7.50 0.82 -0.24
CA GLY A 26 6.83 -0.27 -0.95
C GLY A 26 7.84 -1.37 -1.30
N PHE A 27 7.60 -2.11 -2.39
CA PHE A 27 8.51 -3.17 -2.86
C PHE A 27 9.69 -2.58 -3.65
N ASP A 28 10.67 -2.02 -2.93
CA ASP A 28 11.80 -1.28 -3.49
C ASP A 28 13.02 -2.20 -3.74
N PRO A 29 13.48 -2.33 -4.99
CA PRO A 29 14.62 -3.19 -5.33
C PRO A 29 16.00 -2.60 -4.99
N ASN A 30 16.07 -1.34 -4.54
CA ASN A 30 17.34 -0.65 -4.27
C ASN A 30 17.74 -0.66 -2.78
N LEU A 31 16.90 -1.19 -1.90
CA LEU A 31 17.14 -1.22 -0.45
C LEU A 31 18.24 -2.22 -0.05
N MET A 32 18.33 -3.35 -0.75
CA MET A 32 19.26 -4.45 -0.44
C MET A 32 19.97 -4.92 -1.71
N LYS A 33 21.11 -5.61 -1.53
CA LYS A 33 21.79 -6.31 -2.63
C LYS A 33 21.24 -7.74 -2.74
N VAL A 34 21.45 -8.35 -3.90
CA VAL A 34 21.12 -9.75 -4.12
C VAL A 34 22.07 -10.63 -3.30
N VAL A 35 21.50 -11.49 -2.46
CA VAL A 35 22.21 -12.48 -1.65
C VAL A 35 21.38 -13.76 -1.70
N ASP A 36 21.86 -14.77 -2.44
CA ASP A 36 21.11 -16.02 -2.67
C ASP A 36 20.80 -16.75 -1.34
N ASP A 37 21.72 -16.73 -0.38
CA ASP A 37 21.52 -17.33 0.95
C ASP A 37 20.29 -16.73 1.68
N GLU A 38 20.02 -15.42 1.54
CA GLU A 38 18.83 -14.78 2.12
C GLU A 38 17.54 -15.09 1.35
N LEU A 39 17.65 -15.52 0.09
CA LEU A 39 16.51 -16.03 -0.67
C LEU A 39 16.18 -17.46 -0.26
N GLU A 40 17.18 -18.29 0.01
CA GLU A 40 17.01 -19.67 0.47
C GLU A 40 16.55 -19.76 1.93
N GLN A 41 17.23 -19.02 2.82
CA GLN A 41 16.95 -19.00 4.26
C GLN A 41 15.99 -17.85 4.60
N PRO A 42 14.76 -18.11 5.05
CA PRO A 42 13.80 -17.05 5.32
C PRO A 42 14.27 -16.07 6.41
N THR A 43 14.40 -14.79 6.05
CA THR A 43 14.67 -13.67 6.96
C THR A 43 13.56 -12.62 6.89
N ASP A 44 13.56 -11.69 7.85
CA ASP A 44 12.70 -10.48 7.83
C ASP A 44 13.00 -9.55 6.63
N LYS A 45 14.21 -9.65 6.06
CA LYS A 45 14.68 -8.85 4.92
C LYS A 45 14.49 -9.52 3.56
N ARG A 46 14.10 -10.80 3.53
CA ARG A 46 13.97 -11.62 2.31
C ARG A 46 13.21 -10.93 1.19
N MET A 47 12.15 -10.19 1.51
CA MET A 47 11.34 -9.49 0.50
C MET A 47 12.13 -8.40 -0.24
N TYR A 48 13.05 -7.70 0.43
CA TYR A 48 13.87 -6.67 -0.21
C TYR A 48 14.96 -7.28 -1.09
N VAL A 49 15.54 -8.40 -0.65
CA VAL A 49 16.49 -9.17 -1.48
C VAL A 49 15.79 -9.75 -2.71
N LEU A 50 14.54 -10.21 -2.57
CA LEU A 50 13.72 -10.70 -3.67
C LEU A 50 13.44 -9.59 -4.70
N ALA A 51 13.13 -8.37 -4.25
CA ALA A 51 12.97 -7.22 -5.13
C ALA A 51 14.26 -6.93 -5.92
N ALA A 52 15.40 -6.93 -5.24
CA ALA A 52 16.71 -6.74 -5.88
C ALA A 52 17.03 -7.83 -6.90
N ALA A 53 16.72 -9.10 -6.58
CA ALA A 53 16.95 -10.24 -7.47
C ALA A 53 16.10 -10.18 -8.74
N LEU A 54 14.84 -9.77 -8.62
CA LEU A 54 13.97 -9.51 -9.76
C LEU A 54 14.53 -8.38 -10.64
N LYS A 55 15.04 -7.29 -10.04
CA LYS A 55 15.68 -6.19 -10.80
C LYS A 55 16.99 -6.62 -11.45
N ALA A 56 17.73 -7.55 -10.84
CA ALA A 56 18.89 -8.21 -11.41
C ALA A 56 18.56 -9.29 -12.45
N ASN A 57 17.30 -9.33 -12.91
CA ASN A 57 16.82 -10.20 -14.00
C ASN A 57 16.88 -11.71 -13.69
N TYR A 58 16.74 -12.09 -12.41
CA TYR A 58 16.57 -13.49 -12.04
C TYR A 58 15.24 -14.01 -12.60
N SER A 59 15.25 -15.23 -13.14
CA SER A 59 14.03 -15.85 -13.65
C SER A 59 13.08 -16.21 -12.51
N VAL A 60 11.78 -16.22 -12.79
CA VAL A 60 10.75 -16.66 -11.83
C VAL A 60 10.99 -18.11 -11.40
N ASP A 61 11.46 -18.98 -12.30
CA ASP A 61 11.80 -20.36 -11.95
C ASP A 61 12.97 -20.47 -10.99
N ARG A 62 14.04 -19.67 -11.18
CA ARG A 62 15.16 -19.63 -10.24
C ARG A 62 14.69 -19.13 -8.87
N LEU A 63 13.90 -18.07 -8.85
CA LEU A 63 13.37 -17.53 -7.59
C LEU A 63 12.44 -18.52 -6.89
N TYR A 64 11.65 -19.28 -7.65
CA TYR A 64 10.86 -20.38 -7.08
C TYR A 64 11.75 -21.45 -6.47
N GLU A 65 12.83 -21.86 -7.15
CA GLU A 65 13.76 -22.86 -6.63
C GLU A 65 14.39 -22.43 -5.30
N LEU A 66 14.86 -21.19 -5.22
CA LEU A 66 15.47 -20.62 -4.02
C LEU A 66 14.44 -20.41 -2.91
N THR A 67 13.27 -19.84 -3.24
CA THR A 67 12.36 -19.32 -2.20
C THR A 67 11.21 -20.24 -1.81
N LYS A 68 10.82 -21.14 -2.73
CA LYS A 68 9.56 -21.90 -2.74
C LYS A 68 8.28 -21.04 -2.71
N ILE A 69 8.39 -19.72 -2.94
CA ILE A 69 7.23 -18.84 -3.14
C ILE A 69 6.60 -19.18 -4.48
N ASP A 70 5.29 -19.42 -4.50
CA ASP A 70 4.60 -19.81 -5.72
C ASP A 70 4.82 -18.81 -6.88
N ARG A 71 4.94 -19.36 -8.09
CA ARG A 71 5.23 -18.60 -9.31
C ARG A 71 4.20 -17.52 -9.58
N TRP A 72 2.95 -17.71 -9.17
CA TRP A 72 1.91 -16.69 -9.30
C TRP A 72 2.31 -15.41 -8.55
N PHE A 73 2.70 -15.52 -7.27
CA PHE A 73 3.14 -14.37 -6.47
C PHE A 73 4.41 -13.74 -7.06
N LEU A 74 5.38 -14.56 -7.45
CA LEU A 74 6.62 -14.08 -8.07
C LEU A 74 6.36 -13.29 -9.35
N ASN A 75 5.42 -13.72 -10.20
CA ASN A 75 5.01 -12.96 -11.37
C ASN A 75 4.33 -11.63 -11.00
N LYS A 76 3.50 -11.59 -9.95
CA LYS A 76 2.91 -10.34 -9.46
C LYS A 76 3.96 -9.37 -8.93
N LEU A 77 4.95 -9.87 -8.20
CA LEU A 77 6.09 -9.07 -7.73
C LEU A 77 6.94 -8.57 -8.90
N LYS A 78 7.13 -9.42 -9.93
CA LYS A 78 7.81 -9.03 -11.17
C LYS A 78 7.09 -7.88 -11.88
N ASN A 79 5.76 -7.86 -11.93
CA ASN A 79 5.00 -6.74 -12.52
C ASN A 79 5.34 -5.40 -11.87
N ILE A 80 5.55 -5.39 -10.54
CA ILE A 80 5.96 -4.19 -9.81
C ILE A 80 7.35 -3.76 -10.29
N ILE A 81 8.32 -4.68 -10.30
CA ILE A 81 9.70 -4.38 -10.70
C ILE A 81 9.80 -3.95 -12.17
N ASP A 82 9.04 -4.58 -13.07
CA ASP A 82 9.00 -4.21 -14.49
C ASP A 82 8.51 -2.76 -14.66
N LEU A 83 7.52 -2.32 -13.89
CA LEU A 83 7.07 -0.93 -13.90
C LEU A 83 8.09 0.01 -13.26
N THR A 84 8.76 -0.39 -12.18
CA THR A 84 9.87 0.36 -11.59
C THR A 84 10.96 0.63 -12.63
N ILE A 85 11.42 -0.40 -13.35
CA ILE A 85 12.42 -0.28 -14.41
C ILE A 85 11.92 0.63 -15.54
N LYS A 86 10.63 0.53 -15.90
CA LYS A 86 10.02 1.42 -16.91
C LYS A 86 10.03 2.89 -16.47
N LEU A 87 9.73 3.17 -15.20
CA LEU A 87 9.75 4.53 -14.64
C LEU A 87 11.18 5.07 -14.56
N GLU A 88 12.15 4.27 -14.10
CA GLU A 88 13.57 4.65 -14.00
C GLU A 88 14.21 4.98 -15.37
N LYS A 89 13.68 4.40 -16.46
CA LYS A 89 14.12 4.68 -17.84
C LYS A 89 13.53 5.97 -18.43
N MET A 90 12.59 6.62 -17.75
CA MET A 90 12.03 7.88 -18.22
C MET A 90 13.05 9.01 -18.03
N GLU A 91 13.26 9.79 -19.09
CA GLU A 91 14.16 10.96 -19.04
C GLU A 91 13.48 12.19 -18.43
N ASP A 92 12.15 12.29 -18.59
CA ASP A 92 11.34 13.37 -18.03
C ASP A 92 10.68 12.94 -16.72
N SER A 93 10.65 13.87 -15.78
CA SER A 93 9.87 13.79 -14.54
C SER A 93 8.36 13.79 -14.77
N ASN A 94 7.90 14.22 -15.95
CA ASN A 94 6.49 14.27 -16.31
C ASN A 94 5.96 12.88 -16.73
N VAL A 95 5.33 12.18 -15.78
CA VAL A 95 4.72 10.86 -16.02
C VAL A 95 3.35 10.99 -16.70
N SER A 96 3.14 10.30 -17.83
CA SER A 96 1.82 10.32 -18.50
C SER A 96 0.70 9.79 -17.59
N GLU A 97 -0.53 10.26 -17.82
CA GLU A 97 -1.70 9.88 -17.01
C GLU A 97 -1.88 8.36 -16.94
N ASP A 98 -1.74 7.65 -18.06
CA ASP A 98 -1.89 6.19 -18.13
C ASP A 98 -0.84 5.47 -17.29
N VAL A 99 0.42 5.92 -17.35
CA VAL A 99 1.49 5.31 -16.57
C VAL A 99 1.29 5.61 -15.09
N LEU A 100 0.91 6.84 -14.74
CA LEU A 100 0.63 7.25 -13.37
C LEU A 100 -0.54 6.43 -12.80
N ARG A 101 -1.66 6.34 -13.52
CA ARG A 101 -2.82 5.52 -13.15
C ARG A 101 -2.44 4.06 -12.96
N LYS A 102 -1.66 3.48 -13.88
CA LYS A 102 -1.19 2.10 -13.78
C LYS A 102 -0.30 1.88 -12.56
N ALA A 103 0.63 2.80 -12.27
CA ALA A 103 1.48 2.75 -11.09
C ALA A 103 0.64 2.76 -9.80
N LYS A 104 -0.36 3.65 -9.72
CA LYS A 104 -1.25 3.71 -8.56
C LYS A 104 -2.10 2.44 -8.40
N GLN A 105 -2.59 1.86 -9.49
CA GLN A 105 -3.34 0.59 -9.50
C GLN A 105 -2.50 -0.62 -9.06
N LEU A 106 -1.18 -0.56 -9.25
CA LEU A 106 -0.22 -1.55 -8.72
C LEU A 106 0.27 -1.23 -7.30
N GLY A 107 -0.23 -0.16 -6.67
CA GLY A 107 0.09 0.17 -5.28
C GLY A 107 1.30 1.05 -5.04
N PHE A 108 1.88 1.66 -6.08
CA PHE A 108 3.02 2.57 -5.92
C PHE A 108 2.62 3.81 -5.12
N SER A 109 3.45 4.19 -4.14
CA SER A 109 3.33 5.48 -3.45
C SER A 109 3.83 6.62 -4.34
N ASP A 110 3.38 7.85 -4.06
CA ASP A 110 3.86 9.03 -4.78
C ASP A 110 5.38 9.20 -4.56
N LYS A 111 5.88 8.83 -3.38
CA LYS A 111 7.30 8.80 -3.02
C LYS A 111 8.13 7.78 -3.84
N GLN A 112 7.61 6.57 -4.08
CA GLN A 112 8.27 5.58 -4.95
C GLN A 112 8.39 6.08 -6.39
N ILE A 113 7.31 6.63 -6.94
CA ILE A 113 7.29 7.16 -8.32
C ILE A 113 8.28 8.31 -8.43
N ALA A 114 8.26 9.25 -7.47
CA ALA A 114 9.17 10.38 -7.41
C ALA A 114 10.65 9.95 -7.42
N ALA A 115 10.99 8.92 -6.63
CA ALA A 115 12.36 8.37 -6.61
C ALA A 115 12.78 7.81 -7.98
N CYS A 116 11.89 7.11 -8.69
CA CYS A 116 12.18 6.54 -10.00
C CYS A 116 12.44 7.60 -11.07
N VAL A 117 11.62 8.67 -11.09
CA VAL A 117 11.69 9.72 -12.12
C VAL A 117 12.47 10.96 -11.69
N LYS A 118 13.26 10.85 -10.62
CA LYS A 118 14.12 11.92 -10.06
C LYS A 118 13.35 13.23 -9.78
N SER A 119 12.14 13.08 -9.23
CA SER A 119 11.26 14.18 -8.85
C SER A 119 11.03 14.20 -7.33
N THR A 120 10.16 15.09 -6.85
CA THR A 120 9.74 15.14 -5.45
C THR A 120 8.36 14.52 -5.27
N GLU A 121 8.10 13.95 -4.08
CA GLU A 121 6.79 13.39 -3.75
C GLU A 121 5.66 14.41 -3.95
N LEU A 122 5.90 15.67 -3.57
CA LEU A 122 4.93 16.75 -3.71
C LEU A 122 4.61 17.07 -5.17
N ALA A 123 5.61 17.06 -6.05
CA ALA A 123 5.42 17.28 -7.48
C ALA A 123 4.57 16.16 -8.12
N ILE A 124 4.89 14.90 -7.83
CA ILE A 124 4.11 13.75 -8.31
C ILE A 124 2.67 13.80 -7.75
N ARG A 125 2.51 14.14 -6.48
CA ARG A 125 1.18 14.31 -5.88
C ARG A 125 0.36 15.38 -6.58
N LYS A 126 0.95 16.54 -6.86
CA LYS A 126 0.30 17.66 -7.55
C LYS A 126 -0.13 17.26 -8.96
N GLN A 127 0.81 16.70 -9.73
CA GLN A 127 0.54 16.18 -11.08
C GLN A 127 -0.60 15.15 -11.07
N ARG A 128 -0.57 14.22 -10.11
CA ARG A 128 -1.61 13.19 -9.94
C ARG A 128 -2.99 13.79 -9.67
N GLN A 129 -3.06 14.86 -8.87
CA GLN A 129 -4.31 15.57 -8.58
C GLN A 129 -4.81 16.35 -9.80
N GLU A 130 -3.93 17.03 -10.53
CA GLU A 130 -4.27 17.78 -11.75
C GLU A 130 -4.84 16.85 -12.84
N MET A 131 -4.28 15.64 -12.97
CA MET A 131 -4.77 14.60 -13.88
C MET A 131 -5.98 13.81 -13.34
N LYS A 132 -6.52 14.16 -12.17
CA LYS A 132 -7.65 13.46 -11.51
C LYS A 132 -7.42 11.95 -11.30
N VAL A 133 -6.16 11.54 -11.12
CA VAL A 133 -5.79 10.17 -10.75
C VAL A 133 -5.91 10.03 -9.23
N LEU A 134 -7.14 9.91 -8.74
CA LEU A 134 -7.46 9.82 -7.32
C LEU A 134 -7.95 8.41 -6.95
N PRO A 135 -7.73 7.95 -5.71
CA PRO A 135 -8.32 6.71 -5.24
C PRO A 135 -9.82 6.90 -4.95
N PHE A 136 -10.55 5.80 -4.99
CA PHE A 136 -11.95 5.72 -4.58
C PHE A 136 -12.10 5.05 -3.22
N VAL A 137 -13.21 5.31 -2.55
CA VAL A 137 -13.55 4.73 -1.24
C VAL A 137 -14.56 3.62 -1.47
N LYS A 138 -14.24 2.42 -1.00
CA LYS A 138 -15.05 1.21 -1.17
C LYS A 138 -15.42 0.60 0.17
N GLN A 139 -16.61 0.00 0.23
CA GLN A 139 -17.14 -0.69 1.39
C GLN A 139 -16.73 -2.16 1.40
N ILE A 140 -16.62 -2.71 2.61
CA ILE A 140 -16.50 -4.15 2.86
C ILE A 140 -17.87 -4.60 3.34
N ASP A 141 -18.58 -5.32 2.49
CA ASP A 141 -20.00 -5.67 2.66
C ASP A 141 -20.24 -7.15 2.96
N THR A 142 -19.18 -7.98 2.92
CA THR A 142 -19.19 -9.45 3.06
C THR A 142 -19.90 -10.24 1.94
N VAL A 143 -20.58 -9.56 1.02
CA VAL A 143 -21.43 -10.15 -0.04
C VAL A 143 -21.06 -9.69 -1.45
N ALA A 144 -19.93 -9.01 -1.61
CA ALA A 144 -19.39 -8.56 -2.89
C ALA A 144 -20.39 -7.74 -3.75
N GLY A 145 -21.17 -6.87 -3.10
CA GLY A 145 -22.15 -5.99 -3.72
C GLY A 145 -23.52 -6.60 -3.96
N GLU A 146 -23.80 -7.82 -3.47
CA GLU A 146 -25.14 -8.43 -3.61
C GLU A 146 -26.22 -7.63 -2.88
N TRP A 147 -25.90 -7.10 -1.70
CA TRP A 147 -26.80 -6.32 -0.86
C TRP A 147 -26.12 -5.04 -0.37
N PRO A 148 -26.87 -3.94 -0.20
CA PRO A 148 -26.30 -2.69 0.31
C PRO A 148 -25.78 -2.88 1.73
N ALA A 149 -24.54 -2.46 1.98
CA ALA A 149 -23.93 -2.53 3.31
C ALA A 149 -24.61 -1.55 4.27
N SER A 150 -24.94 -2.03 5.47
CA SER A 150 -25.46 -1.18 6.56
C SER A 150 -24.34 -0.49 7.35
N THR A 151 -23.08 -0.85 7.12
CA THR A 151 -21.92 -0.40 7.89
C THR A 151 -20.86 0.25 7.01
N ASN A 152 -20.19 1.28 7.52
CA ASN A 152 -19.08 1.96 6.85
C ASN A 152 -17.72 1.37 7.27
N TYR A 153 -17.48 0.10 6.92
CA TYR A 153 -16.13 -0.48 6.97
C TYR A 153 -15.48 -0.29 5.60
N LEU A 154 -14.44 0.55 5.53
CA LEU A 154 -14.00 1.17 4.29
C LEU A 154 -12.53 0.90 3.98
N PHE A 155 -12.19 0.83 2.70
CA PHE A 155 -10.82 0.90 2.21
C PHE A 155 -10.73 1.81 0.97
N MET A 156 -9.51 2.26 0.65
CA MET A 156 -9.26 3.06 -0.54
C MET A 156 -8.63 2.22 -1.64
N THR A 157 -9.01 2.42 -2.90
CA THR A 157 -8.40 1.74 -4.05
C THR A 157 -8.36 2.59 -5.31
N TYR A 158 -7.32 2.41 -6.12
CA TYR A 158 -7.25 2.99 -7.48
C TYR A 158 -7.92 2.12 -8.55
N ASN A 159 -8.36 0.92 -8.18
CA ASN A 159 -8.99 -0.06 -9.05
C ASN A 159 -10.52 0.03 -8.97
N ALA A 160 -11.07 1.24 -9.14
CA ALA A 160 -12.50 1.53 -9.05
C ALA A 160 -12.87 2.71 -9.96
N ALA A 161 -14.18 2.93 -10.13
CA ALA A 161 -14.72 4.01 -10.96
C ALA A 161 -15.57 5.03 -10.16
N GLU A 162 -16.02 4.68 -8.96
CA GLU A 162 -16.89 5.51 -8.11
C GLU A 162 -16.68 5.21 -6.63
N HIS A 163 -17.18 6.08 -5.75
CA HIS A 163 -17.19 5.88 -4.30
C HIS A 163 -18.47 5.15 -3.87
N ASP A 164 -18.39 4.31 -2.82
CA ASP A 164 -19.56 3.62 -2.25
C ASP A 164 -20.28 4.45 -1.18
N VAL A 165 -19.74 5.61 -0.82
CA VAL A 165 -20.25 6.47 0.25
C VAL A 165 -20.16 7.94 -0.13
N ASP A 166 -21.04 8.75 0.46
CA ASP A 166 -21.01 10.20 0.36
C ASP A 166 -20.02 10.83 1.35
N PHE A 167 -19.59 12.06 1.04
CA PHE A 167 -18.65 12.83 1.87
C PHE A 167 -19.29 14.13 2.38
N PRO A 168 -20.25 14.07 3.32
CA PRO A 168 -20.97 15.26 3.81
C PRO A 168 -20.08 16.24 4.61
N GLY A 169 -18.87 15.82 4.99
CA GLY A 169 -17.92 16.65 5.75
C GLY A 169 -18.29 16.79 7.23
N GLN A 170 -17.56 17.66 7.94
CA GLN A 170 -17.74 17.94 9.38
C GLN A 170 -17.49 16.75 10.33
N TYR A 171 -16.64 15.80 9.93
CA TYR A 171 -16.28 14.65 10.75
C TYR A 171 -14.93 14.88 11.44
N THR A 172 -14.77 14.35 12.63
CA THR A 172 -13.50 14.37 13.36
C THR A 172 -12.70 13.11 13.04
N MET A 173 -11.48 13.26 12.52
CA MET A 173 -10.60 12.12 12.25
C MET A 173 -9.84 11.73 13.52
N VAL A 174 -9.81 10.43 13.83
CA VAL A 174 -8.98 9.82 14.87
C VAL A 174 -8.02 8.86 14.18
N ILE A 175 -6.72 9.10 14.34
CA ILE A 175 -5.65 8.29 13.74
C ILE A 175 -5.20 7.27 14.79
N GLY A 176 -5.25 5.99 14.44
CA GLY A 176 -4.80 4.89 15.28
C GLY A 176 -3.27 4.81 15.38
N SER A 177 -2.79 3.89 16.23
CA SER A 177 -1.36 3.70 16.49
C SER A 177 -0.60 2.98 15.38
N GLY A 178 -1.29 2.32 14.45
CA GLY A 178 -0.66 1.44 13.48
C GLY A 178 -0.14 0.14 14.12
N VAL A 179 0.90 -0.45 13.54
CA VAL A 179 1.44 -1.73 14.00
C VAL A 179 2.02 -1.65 15.41
N TYR A 180 1.75 -2.68 16.21
CA TYR A 180 2.43 -2.85 17.48
C TYR A 180 3.93 -3.13 17.29
N ARG A 181 4.75 -2.48 18.12
CA ARG A 181 6.21 -2.61 18.18
C ARG A 181 6.68 -2.37 19.61
N ILE A 182 7.90 -2.76 19.95
CA ILE A 182 8.47 -2.47 21.27
C ILE A 182 8.43 -0.94 21.47
N GLY A 183 7.77 -0.49 22.54
CA GLY A 183 7.53 0.93 22.83
C GLY A 183 6.22 1.51 22.28
N SER A 184 5.43 0.74 21.54
CA SER A 184 4.10 1.11 21.05
C SER A 184 3.16 -0.09 21.02
N SER A 185 2.33 -0.26 22.05
CA SER A 185 1.44 -1.41 22.21
C SER A 185 -0.03 -0.99 22.47
N VAL A 186 -0.79 -1.87 23.11
CA VAL A 186 -2.24 -1.78 23.37
C VAL A 186 -2.68 -0.51 24.10
N GLU A 187 -1.78 0.14 24.84
CA GLU A 187 -2.05 1.41 25.54
C GLU A 187 -2.51 2.53 24.60
N PHE A 188 -2.01 2.56 23.36
CA PHE A 188 -2.42 3.56 22.39
C PHE A 188 -3.78 3.27 21.77
N ASP A 189 -4.14 1.98 21.66
CA ASP A 189 -5.48 1.59 21.21
C ASP A 189 -6.53 1.90 22.28
N TRP A 190 -6.20 1.70 23.56
CA TRP A 190 -7.04 2.14 24.67
C TRP A 190 -7.31 3.65 24.64
N CYS A 191 -6.28 4.46 24.37
CA CYS A 191 -6.43 5.91 24.18
C CYS A 191 -7.36 6.26 23.01
N ALA A 192 -7.20 5.60 21.86
CA ALA A 192 -8.04 5.82 20.68
C ALA A 192 -9.51 5.45 20.95
N CYS A 193 -9.75 4.30 21.58
CA CYS A 193 -11.08 3.86 22.02
C CYS A 193 -11.72 4.84 23.01
N GLY A 194 -10.96 5.34 23.98
CA GLY A 194 -11.41 6.37 24.92
C GLY A 194 -11.85 7.66 24.20
N CYS A 195 -11.00 8.18 23.30
CA CYS A 195 -11.31 9.36 22.49
C CYS A 195 -12.58 9.17 21.66
N LEU A 196 -12.73 8.02 20.98
CA LEU A 196 -13.89 7.72 20.15
C LEU A 196 -15.19 7.61 20.96
N ARG A 197 -15.13 7.03 22.17
CA ARG A 197 -16.28 6.98 23.09
C ARG A 197 -16.72 8.37 23.51
N GLU A 198 -15.79 9.27 23.84
CA GLU A 198 -16.12 10.64 24.23
C GLU A 198 -16.66 11.47 23.06
N LEU A 199 -16.04 11.39 21.88
CA LEU A 199 -16.56 12.04 20.67
C LEU A 199 -17.98 11.58 20.34
N ARG A 200 -18.27 10.28 20.50
CA ARG A 200 -19.61 9.73 20.31
C ARG A 200 -20.60 10.28 21.35
N LYS A 201 -20.23 10.37 22.62
CA LYS A 201 -21.07 10.98 23.67
C LYS A 201 -21.39 12.45 23.39
N LEU A 202 -20.45 13.17 22.78
CA LEU A 202 -20.62 14.56 22.34
C LEU A 202 -21.41 14.70 21.02
N GLY A 203 -21.94 13.60 20.45
CA GLY A 203 -22.69 13.62 19.20
C GLY A 203 -21.84 13.92 17.96
N ARG A 204 -20.51 13.82 18.04
CA ARG A 204 -19.60 14.08 16.92
C ARG A 204 -19.50 12.85 16.03
N LYS A 205 -19.56 13.06 14.71
CA LYS A 205 -19.28 12.01 13.71
C LYS A 205 -17.77 11.85 13.56
N THR A 206 -17.30 10.62 13.47
CA THR A 206 -15.86 10.31 13.50
C THR A 206 -15.44 9.47 12.29
N ILE A 207 -14.21 9.69 11.81
CA ILE A 207 -13.52 8.82 10.86
C ILE A 207 -12.32 8.21 11.58
N VAL A 208 -12.23 6.88 11.61
CA VAL A 208 -11.08 6.16 12.19
C VAL A 208 -10.19 5.68 11.06
N VAL A 209 -8.89 5.88 11.20
CA VAL A 209 -7.88 5.33 10.28
C VAL A 209 -6.89 4.50 11.09
N ASN A 210 -6.91 3.19 10.89
CA ASN A 210 -5.93 2.26 11.45
C ASN A 210 -5.70 1.11 10.45
N TYR A 211 -4.59 0.38 10.63
CA TYR A 211 -4.22 -0.76 9.80
C TYR A 211 -3.67 -1.94 10.62
N ASN A 212 -3.80 -1.89 11.94
CA ASN A 212 -3.55 -3.02 12.82
C ASN A 212 -4.82 -3.89 12.89
N PRO A 213 -4.77 -5.17 12.47
CA PRO A 213 -5.93 -6.05 12.55
C PRO A 213 -6.22 -6.58 13.96
N GLU A 214 -5.31 -6.36 14.93
CA GLU A 214 -5.46 -6.79 16.32
C GLU A 214 -6.32 -5.82 17.17
N THR A 215 -6.75 -4.68 16.60
CA THR A 215 -7.52 -3.60 17.25
C THR A 215 -8.93 -3.46 16.71
#